data_AF-A0A7Z0J357-F1
#
_entry.id   AF-A0A7Z0J357-F1
#
_cell.length_a   1.000
_cell.length_b   1.000
_cell.length_c   1.000
_cell.angle_alpha   90.00
_cell.angle_beta   90.00
_cell.angle_gamma   90.00
#
_symmetry.space_group_name_H-M   'P 1'
#
loop_
_entity.id
_entity.type
_entity.pdbx_description
1 polymer ?
#
loop_
_entity_poly.entity_id
_entity_poly.type
_entity_poly.pdbx_seq_one_letter_code
_entity_poly.pdbx_strand_id
1 'polypeptide(L)'
;MTRPYRRHPYRDVAYLLNTRPGPLHHRPLAFAHRGADPRRENTMGAFRRAVELGYRYLEVDVRTCADGTLVVFHDEELDRTTTGSGPVSEKTWEELAGLRVGAEDELAEPMVRFEELLSAFEDVHLNVDLKDAAAVGEFVRLIEKHQAHDRVLAASFNDARRHHVQSRLTRPIATSGASPRSTVSRSRSPRAGFAS
;
A
#
# COMPACT_ATOMS: atom_id res chain seq x y z
N MET A 1 -21.90 -32.36 -10.76
CA MET A 1 -22.24 -30.98 -11.17
C MET A 1 -21.52 -30.00 -10.26
N THR A 2 -20.39 -29.46 -10.72
CA THR A 2 -19.66 -28.39 -10.04
C THR A 2 -20.47 -27.10 -10.08
N ARG A 3 -20.75 -26.50 -8.92
CA ARG A 3 -21.39 -25.17 -8.85
C ARG A 3 -20.56 -24.18 -9.68
N PRO A 4 -21.16 -23.35 -10.54
CA PRO A 4 -20.42 -22.29 -11.20
C PRO A 4 -19.78 -21.40 -10.14
N TYR A 5 -18.47 -21.17 -10.29
CA TYR A 5 -17.71 -20.27 -9.44
C TYR A 5 -18.38 -18.89 -9.49
N ARG A 6 -18.96 -18.43 -8.37
CA ARG A 6 -19.52 -17.08 -8.26
C ARG A 6 -18.42 -16.09 -8.64
N ARG A 7 -18.66 -15.24 -9.65
CA ARG A 7 -17.76 -14.13 -9.96
C ARG A 7 -17.59 -13.29 -8.70
N HIS A 8 -16.36 -13.22 -8.18
CA HIS A 8 -16.04 -12.40 -7.02
C HIS A 8 -16.10 -10.92 -7.45
N PRO A 9 -16.72 -10.02 -6.68
CA PRO A 9 -16.88 -8.60 -7.03
C PRO A 9 -15.58 -7.83 -7.31
N TYR A 10 -14.41 -8.42 -7.07
CA TYR A 10 -13.11 -7.81 -7.30
C TYR A 10 -12.45 -8.18 -8.64
N ARG A 11 -13.09 -9.02 -9.46
CA ARG A 11 -12.52 -9.47 -10.75
C ARG A 11 -12.42 -8.37 -11.82
N ASP A 12 -13.15 -7.27 -11.65
CA ASP A 12 -13.19 -6.19 -12.64
C ASP A 12 -12.40 -4.95 -12.19
N VAL A 13 -11.57 -5.05 -11.14
CA VAL A 13 -10.69 -3.96 -10.71
C VAL A 13 -9.34 -4.13 -11.39
N ALA A 14 -9.02 -3.25 -12.35
CA ALA A 14 -7.81 -3.31 -13.17
C ALA A 14 -6.54 -3.59 -12.34
N TYR A 15 -6.45 -2.98 -11.15
CA TYR A 15 -5.35 -3.15 -10.21
C TYR A 15 -5.02 -4.62 -9.88
N LEU A 16 -6.01 -5.48 -9.65
CA LEU A 16 -5.80 -6.87 -9.17
C LEU A 16 -5.63 -7.88 -10.31
N LEU A 17 -5.49 -7.41 -11.55
CA LEU A 17 -5.31 -8.26 -12.70
C LEU A 17 -3.84 -8.23 -13.15
N ASN A 18 -3.22 -9.42 -13.20
CA ASN A 18 -1.95 -9.58 -13.88
C ASN A 18 -2.17 -9.59 -15.40
N THR A 19 -2.33 -8.41 -15.98
CA THR A 19 -2.69 -8.21 -17.40
C THR A 19 -1.49 -8.12 -18.34
N ARG A 20 -0.25 -8.14 -17.82
CA ARG A 20 0.93 -8.09 -18.69
C ARG A 20 1.07 -9.38 -19.49
N PRO A 21 1.21 -9.29 -20.82
CA PRO A 21 1.60 -10.42 -21.64
C PRO A 21 2.96 -10.98 -21.18
N GLY A 22 3.08 -12.30 -21.12
CA GLY A 22 4.32 -12.98 -20.74
C GLY A 22 4.10 -14.19 -19.83
N PRO A 23 5.19 -14.82 -19.34
CA PRO A 23 5.12 -16.08 -18.58
C PRO A 23 4.32 -15.99 -17.27
N LEU A 24 4.16 -14.77 -16.75
CA LEU A 24 3.46 -14.48 -15.49
C LEU A 24 1.98 -14.13 -15.67
N HIS A 25 1.47 -14.04 -16.90
CA HIS A 25 0.06 -13.74 -17.15
C HIS A 25 -0.86 -14.73 -16.39
N HIS A 26 -1.85 -14.19 -15.66
CA HIS A 26 -2.74 -14.95 -14.76
C HIS A 26 -2.08 -15.73 -13.59
N ARG A 27 -0.81 -15.49 -13.29
CA ARG A 27 -0.14 -16.05 -12.09
C ARG A 27 -0.44 -15.21 -10.84
N PRO A 28 -0.17 -15.74 -9.62
CA PRO A 28 -0.28 -14.97 -8.39
C PRO A 28 0.45 -13.63 -8.46
N LEU A 29 -0.13 -12.62 -7.84
CA LEU A 29 0.49 -11.30 -7.70
C LEU A 29 1.51 -11.35 -6.57
N ALA A 30 2.75 -11.00 -6.86
CA ALA A 30 3.82 -10.88 -5.88
C ALA A 30 4.03 -9.40 -5.52
N PHE A 31 3.90 -9.08 -4.23
CA PHE A 31 4.09 -7.74 -3.69
C PHE A 31 5.44 -7.67 -2.98
N ALA A 32 6.29 -6.72 -3.38
CA ALA A 32 7.51 -6.44 -2.63
C ALA A 32 7.17 -5.54 -1.43
N HIS A 33 7.16 -6.14 -0.24
CA HIS A 33 6.83 -5.46 1.01
C HIS A 33 7.94 -4.48 1.40
N ARG A 34 7.62 -3.18 1.37
CA ARG A 34 8.55 -2.06 1.58
C ARG A 34 9.76 -2.03 0.65
N GLY A 35 9.64 -2.61 -0.54
CA GLY A 35 10.73 -2.76 -1.51
C GLY A 35 11.53 -4.06 -1.32
N ALA A 36 12.72 -4.13 -1.93
CA ALA A 36 13.60 -5.31 -1.92
C ALA A 36 14.90 -5.07 -1.16
N ASP A 37 14.79 -4.40 -0.01
CA ASP A 37 15.91 -4.20 0.92
C ASP A 37 15.40 -3.97 2.35
N PRO A 38 15.45 -4.98 3.24
CA PRO A 38 14.95 -4.82 4.60
C PRO A 38 15.73 -3.80 5.45
N ARG A 39 16.98 -3.47 5.10
CA ARG A 39 17.80 -2.49 5.83
C ARG A 39 17.48 -1.05 5.43
N ARG A 40 16.94 -0.88 4.22
CA ARG A 40 16.52 0.38 3.60
C ARG A 40 15.07 0.30 3.17
N GLU A 41 14.22 -0.20 4.07
CA GLU A 41 12.80 -0.33 3.79
C GLU A 41 12.21 1.04 3.38
N ASN A 42 11.25 1.03 2.45
CA ASN A 42 10.55 2.22 1.99
C ASN A 42 11.45 3.30 1.30
N THR A 43 12.63 2.94 0.79
CA THR A 43 13.49 3.84 0.00
C THR A 43 13.32 3.64 -1.51
N MET A 44 13.71 4.67 -2.28
CA MET A 44 13.65 4.59 -3.74
C MET A 44 14.57 3.50 -4.30
N GLY A 45 15.76 3.28 -3.71
CA GLY A 45 16.66 2.20 -4.08
C GLY A 45 16.06 0.82 -3.80
N ALA A 46 15.42 0.61 -2.65
CA ALA A 46 14.71 -0.64 -2.36
C ALA A 46 13.58 -0.90 -3.38
N PHE A 47 12.85 0.14 -3.80
CA PHE A 47 11.81 0.02 -4.83
C PHE A 47 12.37 -0.27 -6.21
N ARG A 48 13.41 0.45 -6.65
CA ARG A 48 14.09 0.19 -7.93
C ARG A 48 14.61 -1.24 -7.99
N ARG A 49 15.25 -1.69 -6.90
CA ARG A 49 15.75 -3.06 -6.79
C ARG A 49 14.64 -4.10 -6.93
N ALA A 50 13.47 -3.87 -6.31
CA ALA A 50 12.32 -4.75 -6.45
C ALA A 50 11.84 -4.82 -7.91
N VAL A 51 11.75 -3.66 -8.59
CA VAL A 51 11.33 -3.58 -9.99
C VAL A 51 12.32 -4.31 -10.92
N GLU A 52 13.62 -4.17 -10.69
CA GLU A 52 14.70 -4.89 -11.39
C GLU A 52 14.60 -6.42 -11.20
N LEU A 53 14.18 -6.86 -10.01
CA LEU A 53 13.91 -8.28 -9.72
C LEU A 53 12.63 -8.79 -10.40
N GLY A 54 11.88 -7.94 -11.09
CA GLY A 54 10.67 -8.30 -11.83
C GLY A 54 9.37 -8.07 -11.07
N TYR A 55 9.40 -7.51 -9.85
CA TYR A 55 8.17 -7.12 -9.16
C TYR A 55 7.47 -5.99 -9.90
N ARG A 56 6.13 -6.03 -9.91
CA ARG A 56 5.27 -4.97 -10.44
C ARG A 56 4.21 -4.48 -9.48
N TYR A 57 4.21 -5.06 -8.28
CA TYR A 57 3.43 -4.60 -7.16
C TYR A 57 4.41 -4.31 -6.03
N LEU A 58 4.38 -3.07 -5.55
CA LEU A 58 5.12 -2.65 -4.37
C LEU A 58 4.11 -2.41 -3.26
N GLU A 59 4.40 -2.91 -2.08
CA GLU A 59 3.69 -2.51 -0.88
C GLU A 59 4.52 -1.47 -0.15
N VAL A 60 3.86 -0.38 0.26
CA VAL A 60 4.50 0.80 0.81
C VAL A 60 3.68 1.36 1.95
N ASP A 61 4.36 1.93 2.94
CA ASP A 61 3.74 2.55 4.09
C ASP A 61 3.78 4.07 3.93
N VAL A 62 2.67 4.76 4.23
CA VAL A 62 2.64 6.23 4.21
C VAL A 62 2.18 6.82 5.54
N ARG A 63 2.88 7.88 5.93
CA ARG A 63 2.59 8.71 7.10
C ARG A 63 2.54 10.19 6.75
N THR A 64 1.78 10.93 7.53
CA THR A 64 1.69 12.40 7.43
C THR A 64 2.73 13.04 8.33
N CYS A 65 3.55 13.94 7.78
CA CYS A 65 4.45 14.78 8.58
C CYS A 65 3.77 16.11 8.99
N ALA A 66 4.45 16.95 9.76
CA ALA A 66 3.86 18.12 10.43
C ALA A 66 3.19 19.13 9.47
N ASP A 67 3.70 19.26 8.24
CA ASP A 67 3.16 20.16 7.22
C ASP A 67 2.07 19.52 6.34
N GLY A 68 1.67 18.28 6.64
CA GLY A 68 0.67 17.54 5.88
C GLY A 68 1.22 16.73 4.71
N THR A 69 2.53 16.81 4.42
CA THR A 69 3.15 16.02 3.35
C THR A 69 3.14 14.53 3.69
N LEU A 70 2.85 13.68 2.69
CA LEU A 70 2.96 12.24 2.84
C LEU A 70 4.40 11.77 2.61
N VAL A 71 4.95 11.09 3.61
CA VAL A 71 6.26 10.45 3.55
C VAL A 71 6.10 8.94 3.51
N VAL A 72 6.98 8.27 2.75
CA VAL A 72 6.99 6.81 2.64
C VAL A 72 7.79 6.24 3.81
N PHE A 73 7.09 5.85 4.87
CA PHE A 73 7.71 5.45 6.13
C PHE A 73 6.76 4.63 7.02
N HIS A 74 7.28 3.59 7.67
CA HIS A 74 6.45 2.65 8.43
C HIS A 74 6.15 3.07 9.87
N ASP A 75 7.17 3.46 10.62
CA ASP A 75 7.08 3.66 12.07
C ASP A 75 6.55 5.05 12.42
N GLU A 76 5.97 5.19 13.61
CA GLU A 76 5.55 6.51 14.10
C GLU A 76 6.74 7.40 14.45
N GLU A 77 7.81 6.77 14.93
CA GLU A 77 9.07 7.40 15.31
C GLU A 77 10.19 7.06 14.33
N LEU A 78 11.13 7.97 14.15
CA LEU A 78 12.23 7.89 13.20
C LEU A 78 13.37 6.95 13.63
N ASP A 79 13.41 6.64 14.93
CA ASP A 79 14.57 6.12 15.66
C ASP A 79 15.06 4.76 15.17
N ARG A 80 14.16 3.86 14.74
CA ARG A 80 14.54 2.49 14.37
C ARG A 80 15.35 2.42 13.07
N THR A 81 14.99 3.24 12.08
CA THR A 81 15.44 3.03 10.69
C THR A 81 16.13 4.23 10.10
N THR A 82 16.19 5.37 10.78
CA THR A 82 16.77 6.59 10.23
C THR A 82 17.86 7.19 11.10
N THR A 83 18.53 8.22 10.58
CA THR A 83 19.48 9.06 11.32
C THR A 83 18.81 10.09 12.25
N GLY A 84 17.48 10.19 12.24
CA GLY A 84 16.72 11.12 13.07
C GLY A 84 16.09 10.46 14.28
N SER A 85 15.44 11.27 15.11
CA SER A 85 14.70 10.81 16.28
C SER A 85 13.38 11.55 16.47
N GLY A 86 12.47 10.89 17.18
CA GLY A 86 11.15 11.41 17.54
C GLY A 86 10.09 11.20 16.46
N PRO A 87 8.87 11.71 16.70
CA PRO A 87 7.71 11.43 15.86
C PRO A 87 7.82 12.06 14.47
N VAL A 88 7.43 11.31 13.44
CA VAL A 88 7.34 11.81 12.05
C VAL A 88 6.37 12.99 11.95
N SER A 89 5.27 12.95 12.72
CA SER A 89 4.23 13.98 12.73
C SER A 89 4.67 15.32 13.33
N GLU A 90 5.83 15.38 13.98
CA GLU A 90 6.37 16.59 14.58
C GLU A 90 7.45 17.27 13.72
N LYS A 91 7.78 16.70 12.57
CA LYS A 91 8.78 17.26 11.64
C LYS A 91 8.13 17.62 10.31
N THR A 92 8.55 18.73 9.72
CA THR A 92 8.19 19.13 8.35
C THR A 92 8.90 18.24 7.34
N TRP A 93 8.45 18.24 6.08
CA TRP A 93 9.18 17.56 5.02
C TRP A 93 10.60 18.11 4.86
N GLU A 94 10.80 19.41 5.03
CA GLU A 94 12.13 20.03 4.94
C GLU A 94 13.11 19.42 5.96
N GLU A 95 12.66 19.21 7.20
CA GLU A 95 13.47 18.55 8.24
C GLU A 95 13.70 17.06 7.94
N LEU A 96 12.68 16.37 7.42
CA LEU A 96 12.76 14.94 7.09
C LEU A 96 13.63 14.65 5.86
N ALA A 97 13.66 15.55 4.87
CA ALA A 97 14.41 15.38 3.63
C ALA A 97 15.93 15.28 3.86
N GLY A 98 16.43 15.81 4.98
CA GLY A 98 17.83 15.70 5.38
C GLY A 98 18.20 14.36 6.04
N LEU A 99 17.21 13.55 6.42
CA LEU A 99 17.44 12.28 7.11
C LEU A 99 17.75 11.15 6.13
N ARG A 100 18.49 10.16 6.62
CA ARG A 100 18.84 8.95 5.86
C ARG A 100 18.20 7.72 6.50
N VAL A 101 17.65 6.83 5.68
CA VAL A 101 17.15 5.51 6.05
C VAL A 101 18.26 4.48 5.89
N GLY A 102 18.44 3.62 6.90
CA GLY A 102 19.55 2.68 6.99
C GLY A 102 20.82 3.31 7.56
N ALA A 103 20.70 4.12 8.62
CA ALA A 103 21.76 4.96 9.19
C ALA A 103 23.11 4.28 9.46
N GLU A 104 23.12 2.96 9.71
CA GLU A 104 24.32 2.16 9.97
C GLU A 104 24.93 1.55 8.70
N ASP A 105 24.37 1.85 7.53
CA ASP A 105 24.77 1.29 6.24
C ASP A 105 25.41 2.37 5.36
N GLU A 106 26.52 2.04 4.70
CA GLU A 106 27.20 2.94 3.75
C GLU A 106 26.29 3.32 2.57
N LEU A 107 25.24 2.54 2.33
CA LEU A 107 24.25 2.76 1.29
C LEU A 107 23.01 3.49 1.79
N ALA A 108 23.05 4.15 2.96
CA ALA A 108 21.91 4.87 3.51
C ALA A 108 21.29 5.85 2.49
N GLU A 109 19.97 5.83 2.38
CA GLU A 109 19.23 6.55 1.33
C GLU A 109 18.38 7.68 1.92
N PRO A 110 18.08 8.75 1.16
CA PRO A 110 17.16 9.79 1.64
C PRO A 110 15.77 9.22 1.91
N MET A 111 15.05 9.83 2.84
CA MET A 111 13.59 9.65 2.95
C MET A 111 12.90 10.06 1.64
N VAL A 112 11.71 9.52 1.39
CA VAL A 112 10.99 9.69 0.13
C VAL A 112 9.60 10.27 0.38
N ARG A 113 9.19 11.26 -0.42
CA ARG A 113 7.77 11.68 -0.45
C ARG A 113 6.95 10.68 -1.24
N PHE A 114 5.72 10.43 -0.81
CA PHE A 114 4.83 9.54 -1.56
C PHE A 114 4.59 10.03 -3.00
N GLU A 115 4.51 11.34 -3.23
CA GLU A 115 4.36 11.90 -4.58
C GLU A 115 5.56 11.60 -5.49
N GLU A 116 6.78 11.57 -4.94
CA GLU A 116 7.99 11.21 -5.68
C GLU A 116 7.96 9.74 -6.10
N LEU A 117 7.60 8.85 -5.17
CA LEU A 117 7.39 7.43 -5.46
C LEU A 117 6.31 7.23 -6.52
N LEU A 118 5.16 7.91 -6.35
CA LEU A 118 4.02 7.81 -7.25
C LEU A 118 4.42 8.19 -8.69
N SER A 119 5.29 9.18 -8.85
CA SER A 119 5.77 9.68 -10.15
C SER A 119 6.93 8.86 -10.73
N ALA A 120 7.69 8.16 -9.89
CA ALA A 120 8.89 7.43 -10.33
C ALA A 120 8.58 6.17 -11.16
N PHE A 121 7.39 5.59 -10.99
CA PHE A 121 6.99 4.36 -11.67
C PHE A 121 5.57 4.46 -12.24
N GLU A 122 5.46 4.71 -13.54
CA GLU A 122 4.17 4.74 -14.25
C GLU A 122 3.58 3.33 -14.43
N ASP A 123 4.45 2.32 -14.49
CA ASP A 123 4.13 0.96 -14.92
C ASP A 123 4.04 -0.05 -13.76
N VAL A 124 4.11 0.45 -12.52
CA VAL A 124 4.08 -0.30 -11.25
C VAL A 124 2.81 0.02 -10.48
N HIS A 125 2.25 -1.01 -9.84
CA HIS A 125 1.11 -0.92 -8.95
C HIS A 125 1.56 -0.73 -7.50
N LEU A 126 0.88 0.15 -6.76
CA LEU A 126 1.21 0.47 -5.37
C LEU A 126 0.10 0.03 -4.42
N ASN A 127 0.43 -0.83 -3.46
CA ASN A 127 -0.40 -1.15 -2.31
C ASN A 127 0.02 -0.24 -1.15
N VAL A 128 -0.75 0.81 -0.90
CA VAL A 128 -0.37 1.88 0.01
C VAL A 128 -1.08 1.70 1.34
N ASP A 129 -0.36 1.32 2.39
CA ASP A 129 -0.89 1.28 3.76
C ASP A 129 -0.85 2.68 4.38
N LEU A 130 -2.02 3.31 4.48
CA LEU A 130 -2.16 4.57 5.18
C LEU A 130 -2.07 4.31 6.68
N LYS A 131 -1.03 4.79 7.35
CA LYS A 131 -0.78 4.51 8.78
C LYS A 131 -1.57 5.40 9.72
N ASP A 132 -1.84 6.64 9.33
CA ASP A 132 -2.59 7.62 10.12
C ASP A 132 -3.83 8.16 9.38
N ALA A 133 -4.74 8.79 10.13
CA ALA A 133 -5.98 9.32 9.56
C ALA A 133 -5.78 10.65 8.82
N ALA A 134 -4.75 11.43 9.16
CA ALA A 134 -4.45 12.70 8.51
C ALA A 134 -4.03 12.48 7.04
N ALA A 135 -3.47 11.31 6.74
CA ALA A 135 -2.99 10.98 5.41
C ALA A 135 -4.08 10.97 4.33
N VAL A 136 -5.34 10.75 4.70
CA VAL A 136 -6.45 10.56 3.74
C VAL A 136 -6.62 11.75 2.81
N GLY A 137 -6.55 12.98 3.33
CA GLY A 137 -6.78 14.19 2.52
C GLY A 137 -5.76 14.34 1.41
N GLU A 138 -4.48 14.29 1.77
CA GLU A 138 -3.38 14.45 0.84
C GLU A 138 -3.25 13.23 -0.10
N PHE A 139 -3.50 12.03 0.40
CA PHE A 139 -3.52 10.82 -0.42
C PHE A 139 -4.53 10.94 -1.56
N VAL A 140 -5.79 11.29 -1.25
CA VAL A 140 -6.85 11.48 -2.25
C VAL A 140 -6.43 12.55 -3.27
N ARG A 141 -5.91 13.69 -2.80
CA ARG A 141 -5.43 14.78 -3.68
C ARG A 141 -4.38 14.27 -4.66
N LEU A 142 -3.43 13.46 -4.21
CA LEU A 142 -2.36 12.91 -5.05
C LEU A 142 -2.88 11.87 -6.04
N ILE A 143 -3.81 10.99 -5.64
CA ILE A 143 -4.42 10.04 -6.57
C ILE A 143 -5.16 10.77 -7.70
N GLU A 144 -5.95 11.80 -7.37
CA GLU A 144 -6.65 12.61 -8.36
C GLU A 144 -5.67 13.39 -9.26
N LYS A 145 -4.67 14.06 -8.68
CA LYS A 145 -3.66 14.83 -9.43
C LYS A 145 -2.93 13.97 -10.46
N HIS A 146 -2.57 12.74 -10.09
CA HIS A 146 -1.78 11.84 -10.91
C HIS A 146 -2.61 10.82 -11.70
N GLN A 147 -3.95 10.91 -11.63
CA GLN A 147 -4.87 9.96 -12.28
C GLN A 147 -4.52 8.49 -11.98
N ALA A 148 -4.13 8.22 -10.72
CA ALA A 148 -3.51 6.95 -10.33
C ALA A 148 -4.53 5.88 -9.93
N HIS A 149 -5.81 6.08 -10.21
CA HIS A 149 -6.91 5.25 -9.70
C HIS A 149 -6.79 3.76 -10.05
N ASP A 150 -6.25 3.45 -11.23
CA ASP A 150 -6.17 2.07 -11.72
C ASP A 150 -4.91 1.34 -11.24
N ARG A 151 -3.91 2.07 -10.70
CA ARG A 151 -2.61 1.51 -10.28
C ARG A 151 -2.29 1.70 -8.80
N VAL A 152 -3.21 2.26 -8.01
CA VAL A 152 -3.06 2.39 -6.56
C VAL A 152 -4.18 1.64 -5.84
N LEU A 153 -3.82 0.94 -4.77
CA LEU A 153 -4.71 0.33 -3.80
C LEU A 153 -4.52 1.01 -2.46
N ALA A 154 -5.62 1.41 -1.80
CA ALA A 154 -5.57 1.92 -0.43
C ALA A 154 -5.76 0.77 0.57
N ALA A 155 -4.68 0.45 1.28
CA ALA A 155 -4.68 -0.46 2.41
C ALA A 155 -4.84 0.31 3.72
N SER A 156 -5.48 -0.35 4.69
CA SER A 156 -5.43 0.05 6.09
C SER A 156 -6.02 -1.03 6.99
N PHE A 157 -5.50 -1.17 8.19
CA PHE A 157 -6.15 -1.94 9.27
C PHE A 157 -7.37 -1.23 9.87
N ASN A 158 -7.59 0.04 9.54
CA ASN A 158 -8.75 0.81 9.99
C ASN A 158 -9.81 0.93 8.87
N ASP A 159 -10.95 0.27 9.06
CA ASP A 159 -12.05 0.26 8.07
C ASP A 159 -12.61 1.66 7.81
N ALA A 160 -12.73 2.50 8.84
CA ALA A 160 -13.22 3.87 8.69
C ALA A 160 -12.26 4.71 7.83
N ARG A 161 -10.94 4.52 7.97
CA ARG A 161 -9.93 5.18 7.13
C ARG A 161 -10.12 4.81 5.66
N ARG A 162 -10.33 3.53 5.35
CA ARG A 162 -10.56 3.06 3.97
C ARG A 162 -11.85 3.61 3.38
N HIS A 163 -12.94 3.61 4.16
CA HIS A 163 -14.20 4.20 3.71
C HIS A 163 -14.07 5.72 3.49
N HIS A 164 -13.28 6.42 4.30
CA HIS A 164 -13.04 7.86 4.15
C HIS A 164 -12.21 8.21 2.91
N VAL A 165 -11.28 7.34 2.51
CA VAL A 165 -10.60 7.45 1.21
C VAL A 165 -11.62 7.31 0.08
N GLN A 166 -12.42 6.24 0.10
CA GLN A 166 -13.35 5.94 -0.99
C GLN A 166 -14.46 6.98 -1.15
N SER A 167 -14.89 7.63 -0.06
CA SER A 167 -15.94 8.66 -0.12
C SER A 167 -15.47 9.99 -0.72
N ARG A 168 -14.16 10.19 -0.88
CA ARG A 168 -13.56 11.45 -1.34
C ARG A 168 -12.96 11.40 -2.74
N LEU A 169 -12.76 10.21 -3.30
CA LEU A 169 -12.27 10.03 -4.67
C LEU A 169 -13.39 10.24 -5.68
N THR A 170 -13.05 10.78 -6.85
CA THR A 170 -13.98 10.93 -7.98
C THR A 170 -14.30 9.59 -8.64
N ARG A 171 -13.37 8.63 -8.54
CA ARG A 171 -13.50 7.23 -8.97
C ARG A 171 -12.96 6.30 -7.88
N PRO A 172 -13.56 5.12 -7.69
CA PRO A 172 -13.06 4.20 -6.69
C PRO A 172 -11.67 3.66 -7.06
N ILE A 173 -10.86 3.38 -6.06
CA ILE A 173 -9.65 2.58 -6.17
C ILE A 173 -9.83 1.21 -5.52
N ALA A 174 -8.90 0.27 -5.77
CA ALA A 174 -8.87 -0.97 -5.01
C ALA A 174 -8.64 -0.69 -3.52
N THR A 175 -9.16 -1.56 -2.64
CA THR A 175 -8.85 -1.49 -1.20
C THR A 175 -8.56 -2.86 -0.62
N SER A 176 -7.76 -2.90 0.44
CA SER A 176 -7.46 -4.11 1.20
C SER A 176 -7.49 -3.80 2.69
N GLY A 177 -7.82 -4.79 3.52
CA GLY A 177 -7.81 -4.65 4.98
C GLY A 177 -7.87 -6.00 5.66
N ALA A 178 -7.22 -6.11 6.81
CA ALA A 178 -7.31 -7.26 7.69
C ALA A 178 -8.07 -6.86 8.95
N SER A 179 -9.41 -6.83 8.87
CA SER A 179 -10.23 -6.70 10.08
C SER A 179 -10.55 -8.11 10.59
N PRO A 180 -10.27 -8.45 11.86
CA PRO A 180 -10.74 -9.70 12.47
C PRO A 180 -12.27 -9.86 12.41
N ARG A 181 -13.02 -8.77 12.23
CA ARG A 181 -14.48 -8.77 12.15
C ARG A 181 -15.03 -9.26 10.82
N SER A 182 -14.21 -9.42 9.79
CA SER A 182 -14.65 -9.94 8.48
C SER A 182 -14.67 -11.48 8.36
N THR A 183 -14.18 -12.22 9.37
CA THR A 183 -14.26 -13.69 9.37
C THR A 183 -15.32 -14.18 10.36
N VAL A 184 -16.60 -13.91 10.07
CA VAL A 184 -17.68 -14.76 10.58
C VAL A 184 -18.03 -15.75 9.48
N SER A 185 -17.34 -16.90 9.49
CA SER A 185 -17.82 -18.10 8.82
C SER A 185 -19.12 -18.52 9.50
N ARG A 186 -20.28 -18.12 8.95
CA ARG A 186 -21.53 -18.82 9.23
C ARG A 186 -21.47 -20.19 8.57
N SER A 187 -20.89 -21.16 9.25
CA SER A 187 -21.16 -22.56 8.97
C SER A 187 -22.60 -22.85 9.40
N ARG A 188 -23.54 -22.78 8.45
CA ARG A 188 -24.84 -23.44 8.62
C ARG A 188 -24.58 -24.93 8.41
N SER A 189 -24.49 -25.68 9.50
CA SER A 189 -24.63 -27.14 9.49
C SER A 189 -26.04 -27.48 8.98
N PRO A 190 -26.19 -28.35 7.97
CA PRO A 190 -27.48 -28.92 7.64
C PRO A 190 -27.89 -29.83 8.79
N ARG A 191 -29.04 -29.55 9.42
CA ARG A 191 -29.72 -30.57 10.22
C ARG A 191 -30.13 -31.69 9.27
N ALA A 192 -29.49 -32.84 9.40
CA ALA A 192 -30.01 -34.07 8.81
C ALA A 192 -31.33 -34.39 9.51
N GLY A 193 -32.44 -34.22 8.79
CA GLY A 193 -33.72 -34.78 9.18
C GLY A 193 -33.69 -36.28 8.88
N PHE A 194 -33.87 -37.10 9.91
CA PHE A 194 -34.30 -38.48 9.74
C PHE A 194 -35.77 -38.47 9.33
N ALA A 195 -36.08 -39.16 8.23
CA ALA A 195 -37.44 -39.60 7.93
C ALA A 195 -37.37 -41.02 7.35
N SER A 196 -37.95 -41.92 8.14
CA SER A 196 -38.44 -43.28 7.84
C SER A 196 -37.42 -44.37 7.53
#